data_AF-S2EXC3-F1
#
_entry.id   AF-S2EXC3-F1
#
_cell.length_a   1.000
_cell.length_b   1.000
_cell.length_c   1.000
_cell.angle_alpha   90.00
_cell.angle_beta   90.00
_cell.angle_gamma   90.00
#
_symmetry.space_group_name_H-M   'P 1'
#
loop_
_entity.id
_entity.type
_entity.pdbx_description
1 polymer ?
#
loop_
_entity_poly.entity_id
_entity_poly.type
_entity_poly.pdbx_seq_one_letter_code
_entity_poly.pdbx_strand_id
1 'polypeptide(L)'
;MAEATKALDWEEYRKWLFDNKSQIHAKYTFKSSRKYHHLAFSHELVLMPQSRKKLDVLKGLANLTRFLDIKNDTEFHDEFTKWLKKKEIKWRINVKSKNYWMANNVSIEKIVENIRKLPEKYQIFAMFVLVSGLRTSEAIDAFNNHDKICHNGILEIFTDRNTKKTNAVYCHPFLHDKINFKISNTGTYRNLNSKYLGCEIRYLRKLNYTLIAMKIDGMMAQFMQGRKGDVSQRHYFLPMMSQNQKKWNKLWNKILKS
;
A
#
# COMPACT_ATOMS: atom_id res chain seq x y z
N MET A 1 34.15 -2.53 2.22
CA MET A 1 33.14 -1.49 2.54
C MET A 1 33.72 -0.19 3.09
N ALA A 2 34.38 -0.18 4.26
CA ALA A 2 34.88 1.06 4.87
C ALA A 2 35.83 1.87 3.96
N GLU A 3 36.70 1.18 3.22
CA GLU A 3 37.60 1.77 2.24
C GLU A 3 36.86 2.27 0.99
N ALA A 4 35.94 1.46 0.45
CA ALA A 4 35.07 1.85 -0.66
C ALA A 4 34.20 3.08 -0.36
N THR A 5 33.82 3.30 0.92
CA THR A 5 33.06 4.49 1.33
C THR A 5 33.92 5.75 1.51
N LYS A 6 35.25 5.62 1.64
CA LYS A 6 36.15 6.78 1.75
C LYS A 6 36.33 7.49 0.41
N ALA A 7 36.35 6.73 -0.67
CA ALA A 7 36.46 7.24 -2.05
C ALA A 7 35.10 7.49 -2.72
N LEU A 8 33.99 7.36 -1.98
CA LEU A 8 32.65 7.47 -2.51
C LEU A 8 32.28 8.92 -2.83
N ASP A 9 31.87 9.17 -4.09
CA ASP A 9 31.15 10.39 -4.45
C ASP A 9 29.70 10.33 -3.91
N TRP A 10 29.47 11.10 -2.84
CA TRP A 10 28.16 11.16 -2.19
C TRP A 10 27.10 11.89 -3.02
N GLU A 11 27.46 12.83 -3.88
CA GLU A 11 26.48 13.51 -4.74
C GLU A 11 26.06 12.62 -5.89
N GLU A 12 26.97 11.80 -6.42
CA GLU A 12 26.61 10.78 -7.40
C GLU A 12 25.67 9.73 -6.81
N TYR A 13 25.96 9.21 -5.62
CA TYR A 13 25.06 8.30 -4.91
C TYR A 13 23.69 8.95 -4.65
N ARG A 14 23.69 10.24 -4.28
CA ARG A 14 22.46 11.00 -4.10
C ARG A 14 21.66 11.06 -5.41
N LYS A 15 22.27 11.43 -6.52
CA LYS A 15 21.61 11.48 -7.84
C LYS A 15 20.99 10.11 -8.19
N TRP A 16 21.78 9.04 -8.07
CA TRP A 16 21.30 7.68 -8.31
C TRP A 16 20.07 7.31 -7.44
N LEU A 17 20.04 7.70 -6.16
CA LEU A 17 18.88 7.47 -5.30
C LEU A 17 17.63 8.22 -5.78
N PHE A 18 17.77 9.47 -6.21
CA PHE A 18 16.64 10.29 -6.67
C PHE A 18 16.09 9.83 -8.03
N ASP A 19 16.95 9.27 -8.88
CA ASP A 19 16.54 8.70 -10.17
C ASP A 19 15.78 7.37 -9.99
N ASN A 20 16.10 6.61 -8.93
CA ASN A 20 15.57 5.25 -8.74
C ASN A 20 14.47 5.13 -7.66
N LYS A 21 14.23 6.16 -6.85
CA LYS A 21 13.28 6.13 -5.72
C LYS A 21 12.44 7.40 -5.69
N SER A 22 11.28 7.34 -5.02
CA SER A 22 10.48 8.55 -4.78
C SER A 22 11.28 9.59 -3.96
N GLN A 23 11.06 10.88 -4.22
CA GLN A 23 11.84 11.97 -3.61
C GLN A 23 11.95 11.86 -2.08
N ILE A 24 10.84 11.56 -1.40
CA ILE A 24 10.83 11.40 0.07
C ILE A 24 11.69 10.21 0.48
N HIS A 25 11.53 9.07 -0.20
CA HIS A 25 12.28 7.87 0.13
C HIS A 25 13.78 8.05 -0.15
N ALA A 26 14.14 8.64 -1.29
CA ALA A 26 15.52 8.98 -1.65
C ALA A 26 16.17 9.86 -0.57
N LYS A 27 15.49 10.94 -0.15
CA LYS A 27 15.98 11.86 0.89
C LYS A 27 16.26 11.16 2.22
N TYR A 28 15.33 10.33 2.71
CA TYR A 28 15.51 9.62 3.97
C TYR A 28 16.57 8.52 3.88
N THR A 29 16.60 7.77 2.78
CA THR A 29 17.60 6.74 2.52
C THR A 29 19.00 7.36 2.46
N PHE A 30 19.18 8.45 1.70
CA PHE A 30 20.46 9.16 1.60
C PHE A 30 20.97 9.62 2.98
N LYS A 31 20.11 10.29 3.77
CA LYS A 31 20.46 10.73 5.12
C LYS A 31 20.88 9.56 6.02
N SER A 32 20.15 8.44 5.92
CA SER A 32 20.45 7.23 6.69
C SER A 32 21.78 6.60 6.26
N SER A 33 21.98 6.39 4.95
CA SER A 33 23.22 5.85 4.39
C SER A 33 24.42 6.70 4.79
N ARG A 34 24.37 8.03 4.59
CA ARG A 34 25.49 8.92 4.91
C ARG A 34 25.83 8.92 6.39
N LYS A 35 24.81 8.96 7.26
CA LYS A 35 25.02 8.95 8.72
C LYS A 35 25.52 7.61 9.25
N TYR A 36 25.10 6.50 8.68
CA TYR A 36 25.27 5.16 9.26
C TYR A 36 26.10 4.19 8.41
N HIS A 37 26.78 4.66 7.35
CA HIS A 37 27.58 3.81 6.46
C HIS A 37 28.62 2.95 7.19
N HIS A 38 29.24 3.48 8.25
CA HIS A 38 30.22 2.79 9.09
C HIS A 38 29.64 1.58 9.84
N LEU A 39 28.31 1.47 9.96
CA LEU A 39 27.66 0.33 10.61
C LEU A 39 27.54 -0.90 9.70
N ALA A 40 27.88 -0.80 8.42
CA ALA A 40 27.88 -1.96 7.53
C ALA A 40 28.83 -3.04 8.07
N PHE A 41 28.33 -4.27 8.20
CA PHE A 41 29.07 -5.42 8.72
C PHE A 41 29.61 -5.27 10.16
N SER A 42 29.15 -4.29 10.92
CA SER A 42 29.66 -4.04 12.29
C SER A 42 28.91 -4.85 13.36
N HIS A 43 29.59 -5.11 14.48
CA HIS A 43 28.95 -5.69 15.66
C HIS A 43 27.90 -4.75 16.26
N GLU A 44 28.12 -3.44 16.19
CA GLU A 44 27.18 -2.42 16.65
C GLU A 44 25.81 -2.56 15.96
N LEU A 45 25.78 -2.80 14.65
CA LEU A 45 24.54 -3.01 13.91
C LEU A 45 23.78 -4.27 14.38
N VAL A 46 24.50 -5.31 14.78
CA VAL A 46 23.91 -6.53 15.35
C VAL A 46 23.22 -6.18 16.67
N LEU A 47 23.94 -5.50 17.57
CA LEU A 47 23.46 -5.11 18.90
C LEU A 47 22.34 -4.06 18.89
N MET A 48 22.16 -3.32 17.80
CA MET A 48 21.05 -2.35 17.71
C MET A 48 19.70 -3.01 18.01
N PRO A 49 18.85 -2.42 18.85
CA PRO A 49 17.52 -2.96 19.12
C PRO A 49 16.64 -2.91 17.87
N GLN A 50 15.78 -3.92 17.71
CA GLN A 50 14.86 -4.04 16.58
C GLN A 50 13.84 -2.90 16.61
N SER A 51 14.07 -1.87 15.81
CA SER A 51 13.34 -0.60 15.86
C SER A 51 13.15 -0.02 14.47
N ARG A 52 12.31 1.02 14.36
CA ARG A 52 12.17 1.76 13.10
C ARG A 52 13.49 2.37 12.63
N LYS A 53 14.28 2.87 13.57
CA LYS A 53 15.64 3.38 13.32
C LYS A 53 16.53 2.29 12.71
N LYS A 54 16.60 1.09 13.31
CA LYS A 54 17.38 -0.04 12.76
C LYS A 54 16.93 -0.39 11.34
N LEU A 55 15.62 -0.42 11.08
CA LEU A 55 15.09 -0.68 9.74
C LEU A 55 15.54 0.37 8.71
N ASP A 56 15.49 1.66 9.07
CA ASP A 56 15.89 2.73 8.16
C ASP A 56 17.42 2.75 7.96
N VAL A 57 18.21 2.34 8.96
CA VAL A 57 19.66 2.07 8.81
C VAL A 57 19.89 0.94 7.81
N LEU A 58 19.24 -0.22 7.99
CA LEU A 58 19.40 -1.37 7.09
C LEU A 58 19.05 -1.02 5.64
N LYS A 59 17.98 -0.25 5.40
CA LYS A 59 17.63 0.23 4.06
C LYS A 59 18.69 1.16 3.48
N GLY A 60 19.21 2.07 4.30
CA GLY A 60 20.30 2.96 3.91
C GLY A 60 21.54 2.17 3.48
N LEU A 61 21.94 1.19 4.29
CA LEU A 61 23.10 0.34 4.01
C LEU A 61 22.90 -0.53 2.78
N ALA A 62 21.74 -1.16 2.61
CA ALA A 62 21.47 -2.00 1.45
C ALA A 62 21.43 -1.24 0.13
N ASN A 63 20.95 0.01 0.10
CA ASN A 63 21.02 0.83 -1.11
C ASN A 63 22.45 1.33 -1.36
N LEU A 64 23.21 1.62 -0.31
CA LEU A 64 24.60 2.03 -0.42
C LEU A 64 25.47 0.90 -0.99
N THR A 65 25.34 -0.33 -0.46
CA THR A 65 26.09 -1.47 -0.98
C THR A 65 25.72 -1.77 -2.43
N ARG A 66 24.44 -1.69 -2.79
CA ARG A 66 23.99 -1.87 -4.17
C ARG A 66 24.56 -0.80 -5.13
N PHE A 67 24.66 0.45 -4.68
CA PHE A 67 25.27 1.50 -5.48
C PHE A 67 26.77 1.23 -5.71
N LEU A 68 27.48 0.81 -4.66
CA LEU A 68 28.90 0.45 -4.77
C LEU A 68 29.12 -0.72 -5.71
N ASP A 69 28.24 -1.73 -5.69
CA ASP A 69 28.31 -2.86 -6.62
C ASP A 69 28.20 -2.42 -8.07
N ILE A 70 27.26 -1.50 -8.38
CA ILE A 70 27.11 -0.94 -9.73
C ILE A 70 28.34 -0.12 -10.16
N LYS A 71 28.97 0.58 -9.21
CA LYS A 71 30.06 1.52 -9.52
C LYS A 71 31.43 0.87 -9.61
N ASN A 72 31.68 -0.11 -8.76
CA ASN A 72 33.01 -0.66 -8.55
C ASN A 72 33.10 -2.14 -8.92
N ASP A 73 32.04 -2.70 -9.52
CA ASP A 73 31.92 -4.12 -9.87
C ASP A 73 32.21 -5.05 -8.67
N THR A 74 31.53 -4.76 -7.55
CA THR A 74 31.65 -5.50 -6.28
C THR A 74 30.41 -6.33 -5.97
N GLU A 75 30.48 -7.18 -4.93
CA GLU A 75 29.35 -8.00 -4.44
C GLU A 75 28.91 -7.63 -3.00
N PHE A 76 29.14 -6.39 -2.56
CA PHE A 76 28.86 -5.96 -1.19
C PHE A 76 27.39 -6.11 -0.81
N HIS A 77 26.45 -5.95 -1.74
CA HIS A 77 25.03 -6.12 -1.44
C HIS A 77 24.70 -7.58 -1.11
N ASP A 78 25.22 -8.51 -1.89
CA ASP A 78 25.01 -9.93 -1.68
C ASP A 78 25.71 -10.42 -0.42
N GLU A 79 26.94 -9.97 -0.16
CA GLU A 79 27.62 -10.19 1.12
C GLU A 79 26.81 -9.64 2.29
N PHE A 80 26.27 -8.43 2.16
CA PHE A 80 25.50 -7.79 3.22
C PHE A 80 24.21 -8.57 3.52
N THR A 81 23.47 -9.01 2.50
CA THR A 81 22.26 -9.81 2.71
C THR A 81 22.55 -11.18 3.33
N LYS A 82 23.61 -11.87 2.88
CA LYS A 82 24.09 -13.13 3.48
C LYS A 82 24.50 -12.92 4.95
N TRP A 83 25.23 -11.84 5.24
CA TRP A 83 25.66 -11.50 6.59
C TRP A 83 24.48 -11.18 7.52
N LEU A 84 23.50 -10.41 7.05
CA LEU A 84 22.26 -10.16 7.82
C LEU A 84 21.53 -11.45 8.16
N LYS A 85 21.45 -12.40 7.21
CA LYS A 85 20.85 -13.72 7.42
C LYS A 85 21.63 -14.52 8.46
N LYS A 86 22.97 -14.56 8.36
CA LYS A 86 23.86 -15.24 9.32
C LYS A 86 23.75 -14.65 10.73
N LYS A 87 23.51 -13.34 10.86
CA LYS A 87 23.31 -12.64 12.14
C LYS A 87 21.85 -12.57 12.59
N GLU A 88 20.95 -13.26 11.90
CA GLU A 88 19.51 -13.31 12.16
C GLU A 88 18.83 -11.92 12.23
N ILE A 89 19.40 -10.92 11.54
CA ILE A 89 18.84 -9.57 11.51
C ILE A 89 17.65 -9.55 10.56
N LYS A 90 16.46 -9.30 11.11
CA LYS A 90 15.21 -9.27 10.34
C LYS A 90 14.94 -7.88 9.77
N TRP A 91 14.41 -7.83 8.56
CA TRP A 91 13.91 -6.61 7.91
C TRP A 91 12.56 -6.10 8.46
N ARG A 92 12.00 -6.78 9.47
CA ARG A 92 10.67 -6.50 10.01
C ARG A 92 10.77 -6.04 11.44
N ILE A 93 10.10 -4.94 11.75
CA ILE A 93 9.76 -4.59 13.13
C ILE A 93 8.64 -5.57 13.52
N ASN A 94 8.65 -6.11 14.73
CA ASN A 94 7.62 -7.04 15.21
C ASN A 94 6.24 -6.37 15.19
N VAL A 95 5.56 -6.41 14.05
CA VAL A 95 4.15 -6.08 13.96
C VAL A 95 3.43 -7.35 14.36
N LYS A 96 3.23 -7.55 15.66
CA LYS A 96 2.17 -8.45 16.15
C LYS A 96 0.82 -7.82 15.75
N SER A 97 0.52 -7.72 14.46
CA SER A 97 -0.84 -7.42 14.03
C SER A 97 -1.64 -8.63 14.44
N LYS A 98 -2.49 -8.47 15.46
CA LYS A 98 -3.41 -9.53 15.90
C LYS A 98 -4.49 -9.70 14.82
N ASN A 99 -4.11 -10.19 13.64
CA ASN A 99 -5.00 -10.29 12.48
C ASN A 99 -6.22 -11.15 12.80
N TYR A 100 -6.01 -12.24 13.55
CA TYR A 100 -7.08 -13.11 14.03
C TYR A 100 -8.03 -12.38 14.98
N TRP A 101 -7.49 -11.66 15.96
CA TRP A 101 -8.29 -10.83 16.87
C TRP A 101 -9.09 -9.77 16.09
N MET A 102 -8.45 -9.04 15.15
CA MET A 102 -9.15 -8.05 14.35
C MET A 102 -10.25 -8.68 13.51
N ALA A 103 -10.01 -9.83 12.86
CA ALA A 103 -11.01 -10.56 12.09
C ALA A 103 -12.27 -10.91 12.91
N ASN A 104 -12.09 -11.24 14.19
CA ASN A 104 -13.19 -11.64 15.05
C ASN A 104 -13.85 -10.48 15.82
N ASN A 105 -13.19 -9.33 15.95
CA ASN A 105 -13.65 -8.22 16.82
C ASN A 105 -14.00 -6.94 16.05
N VAL A 106 -13.65 -6.83 14.77
CA VAL A 106 -13.97 -5.66 13.94
C VAL A 106 -15.16 -6.01 13.06
N SER A 107 -16.37 -5.67 13.53
CA SER A 107 -17.60 -5.78 12.74
C SER A 107 -17.69 -4.65 11.72
N ILE A 108 -18.33 -4.90 10.58
CA ILE A 108 -18.49 -3.86 9.55
C ILE A 108 -19.40 -2.74 10.04
N GLU A 109 -20.43 -3.07 10.82
CA GLU A 109 -21.40 -2.12 11.35
C GLU A 109 -20.70 -1.07 12.22
N LYS A 110 -19.81 -1.50 13.12
CA LYS A 110 -19.02 -0.61 13.97
C LYS A 110 -18.07 0.27 13.15
N ILE A 111 -17.49 -0.27 12.08
CA ILE A 111 -16.63 0.50 11.18
C ILE A 111 -17.43 1.55 10.41
N VAL A 112 -18.61 1.20 9.89
CA VAL A 112 -19.51 2.13 9.21
C VAL A 112 -19.93 3.26 10.16
N GLU A 113 -20.27 2.93 11.41
CA GLU A 113 -20.59 3.92 12.45
C GLU A 113 -19.40 4.87 12.72
N ASN A 114 -18.19 4.33 12.85
CA ASN A 114 -16.98 5.16 13.03
C ASN A 114 -16.71 6.05 11.81
N ILE A 115 -16.93 5.55 10.59
CA ILE A 115 -16.76 6.33 9.36
C ILE A 115 -17.74 7.51 9.32
N ARG A 116 -18.98 7.32 9.78
CA ARG A 116 -20.00 8.40 9.85
C ARG A 116 -19.62 9.54 10.80
N LYS A 117 -18.72 9.31 11.76
CA LYS A 117 -18.22 10.33 12.70
C LYS A 117 -17.07 11.17 12.12
N LEU A 118 -16.57 10.82 10.95
CA LEU A 118 -15.51 11.57 10.29
C LEU A 118 -16.05 12.85 9.62
N PRO A 119 -15.21 13.86 9.36
CA PRO A 119 -15.60 14.99 8.53
C PRO A 119 -16.09 14.49 7.17
N GLU A 120 -17.16 15.09 6.64
CA GLU A 120 -17.91 14.62 5.45
C GLU A 120 -17.00 14.21 4.29
N LYS A 121 -16.02 15.05 3.96
CA LYS A 121 -14.99 14.79 2.95
C LYS A 121 -14.28 13.43 3.12
N TYR A 122 -13.87 13.10 4.35
CA TYR A 122 -13.17 11.86 4.66
C TYR A 122 -14.12 10.70 4.97
N GLN A 123 -15.36 10.99 5.39
CA GLN A 123 -16.42 10.01 5.48
C GLN A 123 -16.72 9.40 4.10
N ILE A 124 -16.97 10.24 3.09
CA ILE A 124 -17.25 9.80 1.71
C ILE A 124 -16.08 9.00 1.16
N PHE A 125 -14.84 9.49 1.33
CA PHE A 125 -13.66 8.78 0.86
C PHE A 125 -13.43 7.44 1.61
N ALA A 126 -13.65 7.38 2.92
CA ALA A 126 -13.53 6.13 3.67
C ALA A 126 -14.59 5.09 3.25
N MET A 127 -15.83 5.53 3.01
CA MET A 127 -16.88 4.67 2.44
C MET A 127 -16.47 4.19 1.05
N PHE A 128 -15.92 5.06 0.20
CA PHE A 128 -15.39 4.67 -1.10
C PHE A 128 -14.29 3.59 -1.00
N VAL A 129 -13.34 3.74 -0.07
CA VAL A 129 -12.30 2.72 0.17
C VAL A 129 -12.90 1.40 0.64
N LEU A 130 -13.87 1.44 1.57
CA LEU A 130 -14.56 0.26 2.08
C LEU A 130 -15.36 -0.47 0.99
N VAL A 131 -16.03 0.27 0.10
CA VAL A 131 -16.91 -0.29 -0.93
C VAL A 131 -16.11 -0.79 -2.14
N SER A 132 -15.07 -0.07 -2.55
CA SER A 132 -14.22 -0.45 -3.69
C SER A 132 -13.20 -1.53 -3.34
N GLY A 133 -12.70 -1.56 -2.09
CA GLY A 133 -11.64 -2.47 -1.68
C GLY A 133 -10.27 -2.16 -2.29
N LEU A 134 -10.06 -0.96 -2.84
CA LEU A 134 -8.78 -0.54 -3.40
C LEU A 134 -7.71 -0.35 -2.32
N ARG A 135 -6.43 -0.43 -2.68
CA ARG A 135 -5.35 0.03 -1.78
C ARG A 135 -5.47 1.55 -1.60
N THR A 136 -4.95 2.08 -0.50
CA THR A 136 -5.09 3.52 -0.20
C THR A 136 -4.61 4.43 -1.33
N SER A 137 -3.47 4.14 -1.94
CA SER A 137 -2.97 4.92 -3.08
C SER A 137 -3.87 4.80 -4.31
N GLU A 138 -4.23 3.57 -4.70
CA GLU A 138 -5.15 3.28 -5.81
C GLU A 138 -6.50 3.96 -5.61
N ALA A 139 -7.01 3.96 -4.37
CA ALA A 139 -8.27 4.59 -4.01
C ALA A 139 -8.20 6.12 -4.12
N ILE A 140 -7.12 6.75 -3.67
CA ILE A 140 -6.91 8.19 -3.83
C ILE A 140 -6.88 8.56 -5.32
N ASP A 141 -6.12 7.81 -6.12
CA ASP A 141 -5.99 8.07 -7.55
C ASP A 141 -7.33 7.87 -8.27
N ALA A 142 -8.06 6.79 -7.96
CA ALA A 142 -9.36 6.48 -8.54
C ALA A 142 -10.42 7.51 -8.13
N PHE A 143 -10.44 7.92 -6.86
CA PHE A 143 -11.38 8.93 -6.35
C PHE A 143 -11.14 10.29 -7.01
N ASN A 144 -9.88 10.72 -7.10
CA ASN A 144 -9.52 12.02 -7.67
C ASN A 144 -9.69 12.11 -9.19
N ASN A 145 -9.76 10.96 -9.88
CA ASN A 145 -9.96 10.87 -11.33
C ASN A 145 -11.27 10.16 -11.69
N HIS A 146 -12.20 10.06 -10.74
CA HIS A 146 -13.42 9.24 -10.82
C HIS A 146 -14.18 9.42 -12.14
N ASP A 147 -14.45 10.66 -12.54
CA ASP A 147 -15.25 10.96 -13.74
C ASP A 147 -14.59 10.49 -15.04
N LYS A 148 -13.26 10.31 -15.04
CA LYS A 148 -12.51 9.84 -16.20
C LYS A 148 -12.49 8.32 -16.34
N ILE A 149 -12.72 7.59 -15.24
CA ILE A 149 -12.53 6.14 -15.18
C ILE A 149 -13.81 5.38 -14.81
N CYS A 150 -14.88 6.08 -14.43
CA CYS A 150 -16.17 5.49 -14.11
C CYS A 150 -17.01 5.35 -15.37
N HIS A 151 -17.31 4.10 -15.75
CA HIS A 151 -18.17 3.78 -16.87
C HIS A 151 -19.30 2.86 -16.38
N ASN A 152 -20.53 3.36 -16.40
CA ASN A 152 -21.74 2.61 -16.03
C ASN A 152 -21.68 1.92 -14.65
N GLY A 153 -21.12 2.63 -13.65
CA GLY A 153 -21.01 2.10 -12.29
C GLY A 153 -19.86 1.09 -12.10
N ILE A 154 -18.89 1.05 -13.02
CA ILE A 154 -17.63 0.31 -12.91
C ILE A 154 -16.46 1.28 -13.09
N LEU A 155 -15.49 1.19 -12.19
CA LEU A 155 -14.23 1.94 -12.22
C LEU A 155 -13.13 1.03 -12.73
N GLU A 156 -12.63 1.34 -13.91
CA GLU A 156 -11.57 0.60 -14.57
C GLU A 156 -10.19 1.13 -14.11
N ILE A 157 -9.43 0.31 -13.38
CA ILE A 157 -8.17 0.69 -12.73
C ILE A 157 -7.02 0.08 -13.52
N PHE A 158 -6.46 0.85 -14.46
CA PHE A 158 -5.40 0.41 -15.37
C PHE A 158 -4.12 1.23 -15.20
N THR A 159 -3.63 1.32 -13.96
CA THR A 159 -2.59 2.28 -13.61
C THR A 159 -1.17 1.81 -13.92
N ASP A 160 -0.94 0.51 -14.12
CA ASP A 160 0.42 -0.05 -14.29
C ASP A 160 0.63 -0.68 -15.67
N ARG A 161 1.27 0.09 -16.58
CA ARG A 161 1.65 -0.38 -17.92
C ARG A 161 2.75 -1.45 -17.90
N ASN A 162 3.51 -1.56 -16.81
CA ASN A 162 4.67 -2.46 -16.73
C ASN A 162 4.27 -3.89 -16.35
N THR A 163 3.20 -4.07 -15.58
CA THR A 163 2.86 -5.40 -15.04
C THR A 163 1.74 -6.12 -15.77
N LYS A 164 1.14 -5.52 -16.83
CA LYS A 164 -0.07 -6.01 -17.54
C LYS A 164 -1.24 -6.36 -16.59
N LYS A 165 -1.14 -5.98 -15.31
CA LYS A 165 -2.15 -6.25 -14.31
C LYS A 165 -3.30 -5.29 -14.52
N THR A 166 -4.49 -5.82 -14.38
CA THR A 166 -5.71 -5.07 -14.59
C THR A 166 -6.70 -5.43 -13.51
N ASN A 167 -7.41 -4.43 -13.01
CA ASN A 167 -8.53 -4.63 -12.13
C ASN A 167 -9.63 -3.61 -12.43
N ALA A 168 -10.85 -3.95 -12.05
CA ALA A 168 -11.96 -3.03 -12.04
C ALA A 168 -12.74 -3.21 -10.75
N VAL A 169 -13.35 -2.14 -10.26
CA VAL A 169 -14.16 -2.15 -9.03
C VAL A 169 -15.51 -1.52 -9.32
N TYR A 170 -16.53 -1.88 -8.58
CA TYR A 170 -17.82 -1.22 -8.72
C TYR A 170 -17.78 0.20 -8.16
N CYS A 171 -18.51 1.11 -8.80
CA CYS A 171 -18.88 2.41 -8.26
C CYS A 171 -20.30 2.34 -7.72
N HIS A 172 -20.47 2.62 -6.43
CA HIS A 172 -21.79 2.61 -5.82
C HIS A 172 -22.55 3.89 -6.20
N PRO A 173 -23.82 3.82 -6.66
CA PRO A 173 -24.58 5.00 -7.08
C PRO A 173 -24.61 6.11 -6.02
N PHE A 174 -24.89 5.77 -4.75
CA PHE A 174 -24.87 6.74 -3.65
C PHE A 174 -23.53 7.47 -3.44
N LEU A 175 -22.41 6.82 -3.78
CA LEU A 175 -21.10 7.45 -3.64
C LEU A 175 -20.73 8.21 -4.91
N HIS A 176 -21.11 7.71 -6.09
CA HIS A 176 -20.89 8.33 -7.39
C HIS A 176 -21.26 9.83 -7.36
N ASP A 177 -22.48 10.13 -6.91
CA ASP A 177 -23.01 11.50 -6.89
C ASP A 177 -22.34 12.41 -5.85
N LYS A 178 -21.62 11.82 -4.88
CA LYS A 178 -20.95 12.53 -3.78
C LYS A 178 -19.47 12.80 -4.05
N ILE A 179 -18.91 12.23 -5.12
CA ILE A 179 -17.49 12.40 -5.47
C ILE A 179 -17.37 13.66 -6.33
N ASN A 180 -17.28 14.83 -5.69
CA ASN A 180 -17.14 16.13 -6.35
C ASN A 180 -15.91 16.93 -5.86
N PHE A 181 -15.01 16.29 -5.09
CA PHE A 181 -13.82 16.91 -4.54
C PHE A 181 -12.60 16.01 -4.65
N LYS A 182 -11.41 16.59 -4.40
CA LYS A 182 -10.14 15.85 -4.37
C LYS A 182 -9.62 15.63 -2.94
N ILE A 183 -8.92 14.52 -2.76
CA ILE A 183 -8.27 14.09 -1.53
C ILE A 183 -6.75 14.07 -1.72
N SER A 184 -6.00 14.50 -0.70
CA SER A 184 -4.54 14.41 -0.69
C SER A 184 -4.09 13.27 0.21
N ASN A 185 -2.95 12.65 -0.13
CA ASN A 185 -2.32 11.60 0.70
C ASN A 185 -2.18 12.04 2.17
N THR A 186 -1.64 13.23 2.41
CA THR A 186 -1.45 13.77 3.76
C THR A 186 -2.76 13.95 4.52
N GLY A 187 -3.81 14.48 3.85
CA GLY A 187 -5.14 14.63 4.43
C GLY A 187 -5.74 13.29 4.81
N THR A 188 -5.62 12.28 3.94
CA THR A 188 -6.06 10.91 4.19
C THR A 188 -5.41 10.33 5.42
N TYR A 189 -4.07 10.35 5.53
CA TYR A 189 -3.37 9.76 6.66
C TYR A 189 -3.65 10.46 7.99
N ARG A 190 -3.92 11.77 7.96
CA ARG A 190 -4.27 12.56 9.15
C ARG A 190 -5.67 12.23 9.67
N ASN A 191 -6.65 12.09 8.77
CA ASN A 191 -8.06 11.96 9.13
C ASN A 191 -8.56 10.51 9.19
N LEU A 192 -7.91 9.58 8.49
CA LEU A 192 -8.23 8.14 8.48
C LEU A 192 -7.24 7.33 9.31
N ASN A 193 -6.88 7.89 10.47
CA ASN A 193 -6.05 7.22 11.45
C ASN A 193 -6.85 6.08 12.13
N SER A 194 -6.15 5.01 12.53
CA SER A 194 -6.75 3.89 13.27
C SER A 194 -7.44 4.29 14.56
N LYS A 195 -7.04 5.40 15.19
CA LYS A 195 -7.74 5.96 16.37
C LYS A 195 -9.20 6.32 16.06
N TYR A 196 -9.47 6.87 14.87
CA TYR A 196 -10.81 7.31 14.49
C TYR A 196 -11.62 6.19 13.84
N LEU A 197 -10.98 5.41 12.96
CA LEU A 197 -11.65 4.29 12.28
C LEU A 197 -11.87 3.08 13.19
N GLY A 198 -11.11 2.94 14.28
CA GLY A 198 -11.03 1.71 15.08
C GLY A 198 -10.19 0.61 14.44
N CYS A 199 -9.67 0.82 13.23
CA CYS A 199 -8.76 -0.08 12.53
C CYS A 199 -7.86 0.68 11.55
N GLU A 200 -6.75 0.09 11.11
CA GLU A 200 -5.97 0.68 10.03
C GLU A 200 -6.79 0.75 8.72
N ILE A 201 -6.65 1.81 7.92
CA ILE A 201 -7.36 1.97 6.64
C ILE A 201 -7.26 0.75 5.71
N ARG A 202 -6.12 0.04 5.71
CA ARG A 202 -5.90 -1.19 4.94
C ARG A 202 -6.88 -2.32 5.31
N TYR A 203 -7.48 -2.24 6.49
CA TYR A 203 -8.43 -3.21 7.00
C TYR A 203 -9.82 -3.05 6.34
N LEU A 204 -10.18 -1.84 5.90
CA LEU A 204 -11.40 -1.61 5.11
C LEU A 204 -11.41 -2.49 3.85
N ARG A 205 -10.25 -2.59 3.18
CA ARG A 205 -10.04 -3.52 2.05
C ARG A 205 -10.18 -4.99 2.44
N LYS A 206 -9.80 -5.39 3.66
CA LYS A 206 -9.98 -6.77 4.13
C LYS A 206 -11.47 -7.07 4.37
N LEU A 207 -12.20 -6.15 5.00
CA LEU A 207 -13.65 -6.27 5.21
C LEU A 207 -14.39 -6.38 3.87
N ASN A 208 -14.04 -5.51 2.92
CA ASN A 208 -14.53 -5.59 1.55
C ASN A 208 -14.30 -6.99 0.95
N TYR A 209 -13.05 -7.47 0.98
CA TYR A 209 -12.70 -8.78 0.42
C TYR A 209 -13.58 -9.88 1.00
N THR A 210 -13.67 -9.95 2.34
CA THR A 210 -14.44 -10.97 3.04
C THR A 210 -15.90 -10.93 2.62
N LEU A 211 -16.52 -9.74 2.55
CA LEU A 211 -17.92 -9.61 2.15
C LEU A 211 -18.16 -10.01 0.70
N ILE A 212 -17.35 -9.53 -0.24
CA ILE A 212 -17.52 -9.87 -1.66
C ILE A 212 -17.28 -11.37 -1.86
N ALA A 213 -16.23 -11.93 -1.24
CA ALA A 213 -15.89 -13.34 -1.40
C ALA A 213 -16.96 -14.27 -0.81
N MET A 214 -17.54 -13.93 0.34
CA MET A 214 -18.56 -14.76 1.00
C MET A 214 -19.96 -14.58 0.41
N LYS A 215 -20.30 -13.38 -0.06
CA LYS A 215 -21.69 -13.04 -0.45
C LYS A 215 -21.88 -12.96 -1.95
N ILE A 216 -20.83 -12.75 -2.74
CA ILE A 216 -20.94 -12.59 -4.19
C ILE A 216 -20.12 -13.65 -4.92
N ASP A 217 -18.80 -13.48 -4.96
CA ASP A 217 -17.87 -14.40 -5.62
C ASP A 217 -16.42 -14.13 -5.17
N GLY A 218 -15.69 -15.21 -4.88
CA GLY A 218 -14.30 -15.15 -4.41
C GLY A 218 -13.30 -14.75 -5.49
N MET A 219 -13.48 -15.18 -6.73
CA MET A 219 -12.58 -14.82 -7.84
C MET A 219 -12.72 -13.34 -8.20
N MET A 220 -13.95 -12.84 -8.23
CA MET A 220 -14.26 -11.44 -8.43
C MET A 220 -13.68 -10.58 -7.31
N ALA A 221 -13.75 -11.02 -6.04
CA ALA A 221 -13.11 -10.31 -4.93
C ALA A 221 -11.58 -10.21 -5.10
N GLN A 222 -10.93 -11.24 -5.65
CA GLN A 222 -9.50 -11.20 -5.96
C GLN A 222 -9.19 -10.27 -7.13
N PHE A 223 -10.02 -10.30 -8.18
CA PHE A 223 -9.89 -9.44 -9.35
C PHE A 223 -10.05 -7.95 -8.98
N MET A 224 -11.13 -7.60 -8.28
CA MET A 224 -11.40 -6.22 -7.84
C MET A 224 -10.21 -5.62 -7.07
N GLN A 225 -9.57 -6.44 -6.26
CA GLN A 225 -8.42 -6.04 -5.47
C GLN A 225 -7.07 -6.12 -6.21
N GLY A 226 -7.05 -6.45 -7.51
CA GLY A 226 -5.80 -6.57 -8.27
C GLY A 226 -4.85 -7.63 -7.69
N ARG A 227 -5.41 -8.69 -7.10
CA ARG A 227 -4.66 -9.88 -6.68
C ARG A 227 -4.53 -10.90 -7.82
N LYS A 228 -5.51 -10.88 -8.72
CA LYS A 228 -5.60 -11.66 -9.96
C LYS A 228 -6.09 -10.72 -11.08
N GLY A 229 -5.81 -11.06 -12.34
CA GLY A 229 -6.23 -10.26 -13.49
C GLY A 229 -5.07 -9.75 -14.31
N ASP A 230 -5.00 -10.20 -15.55
CA ASP A 230 -4.22 -9.61 -16.63
C ASP A 230 -5.15 -9.06 -17.72
N VAL A 231 -4.58 -8.33 -18.68
CA VAL A 231 -5.32 -7.68 -19.78
C VAL A 231 -6.30 -8.63 -20.48
N SER A 232 -5.94 -9.91 -20.65
CA SER A 232 -6.78 -10.91 -21.32
C SER A 232 -7.96 -11.32 -20.43
N GLN A 233 -7.71 -11.55 -19.13
CA GLN A 233 -8.74 -11.93 -18.16
C GLN A 233 -9.76 -10.82 -17.90
N ARG A 234 -9.48 -9.57 -18.28
CA ARG A 234 -10.45 -8.46 -18.20
C ARG A 234 -11.77 -8.79 -18.91
N HIS A 235 -11.69 -9.35 -20.11
CA HIS A 235 -12.87 -9.67 -20.92
C HIS A 235 -13.75 -10.75 -20.30
N TYR A 236 -13.19 -11.55 -19.40
CA TYR A 236 -13.93 -12.51 -18.58
C TYR A 236 -14.57 -11.84 -17.36
N PHE A 237 -13.84 -10.99 -16.64
CA PHE A 237 -14.31 -10.41 -15.38
C PHE A 237 -15.32 -9.27 -15.54
N LEU A 238 -15.21 -8.41 -16.57
CA LEU A 238 -16.12 -7.27 -16.73
C LEU A 238 -17.59 -7.70 -16.98
N PRO A 239 -17.88 -8.70 -17.86
CA PRO A 239 -19.24 -9.23 -17.98
C PRO A 239 -19.74 -9.86 -16.68
N MET A 240 -18.88 -10.63 -15.99
CA MET A 240 -19.20 -11.25 -14.71
C MET A 240 -19.54 -10.19 -13.63
N MET A 241 -18.85 -9.05 -13.64
CA MET A 241 -19.18 -7.92 -12.77
C MET A 241 -20.55 -7.34 -13.11
N SER A 242 -20.83 -7.13 -14.39
CA SER A 242 -22.14 -6.60 -14.83
C SER A 242 -23.30 -7.50 -14.38
N GLN A 243 -23.15 -8.82 -14.49
CA GLN A 243 -24.13 -9.80 -14.01
C GLN A 243 -24.35 -9.73 -12.49
N ASN A 244 -23.30 -9.48 -11.72
CA ASN A 244 -23.35 -9.43 -10.26
C ASN A 244 -23.66 -8.03 -9.69
N GLN A 245 -23.75 -6.99 -10.53
CA GLN A 245 -23.90 -5.60 -10.10
C GLN A 245 -25.16 -5.37 -9.24
N LYS A 246 -26.31 -5.95 -9.62
CA LYS A 246 -27.55 -5.85 -8.82
C LYS A 246 -27.40 -6.45 -7.42
N LYS A 247 -26.76 -7.62 -7.34
CA LYS A 247 -26.48 -8.32 -6.08
C LYS A 247 -25.50 -7.52 -5.21
N TRP A 248 -24.47 -6.96 -5.83
CA TRP A 248 -23.50 -6.08 -5.19
C TRP A 248 -24.14 -4.81 -4.64
N ASN A 249 -24.97 -4.13 -5.43
CA ASN A 249 -25.73 -2.95 -5.02
C ASN A 249 -26.66 -3.26 -3.83
N LYS A 250 -27.37 -4.39 -3.86
CA LYS A 250 -28.25 -4.81 -2.75
C LYS A 250 -27.47 -5.03 -1.45
N LEU A 251 -26.30 -5.68 -1.54
CA LEU A 251 -25.42 -5.93 -0.40
C LEU A 251 -24.96 -4.61 0.24
N TRP A 252 -24.40 -3.71 -0.57
CA TRP A 252 -23.85 -2.45 -0.05
C TRP A 252 -24.91 -1.45 0.36
N ASN A 253 -26.07 -1.41 -0.30
CA ASN A 253 -27.19 -0.58 0.15
C ASN A 253 -27.63 -0.95 1.57
N LYS A 254 -27.65 -2.25 1.91
CA LYS A 254 -27.99 -2.70 3.27
C LYS A 254 -26.99 -2.16 4.31
N ILE A 255 -25.70 -2.22 3.98
CA ILE A 255 -24.60 -1.81 4.88
C ILE A 255 -24.47 -0.29 4.99
N LEU A 256 -24.64 0.43 3.89
CA LEU A 256 -24.48 1.89 3.88
C LEU A 256 -25.70 2.62 4.48
N LYS A 257 -26.88 1.99 4.44
CA LYS A 257 -28.13 2.53 5.00
C LYS A 257 -28.43 2.03 6.43
N SER A 258 -27.78 0.97 6.91
CA SER A 258 -27.81 0.56 8.33
C SER A 258 -26.94 1.47 9.17
#